data_AF-A0A941ANP1-F1
#
_entry.id   AF-A0A941ANP1-F1
#
_cell.length_a   1.000
_cell.length_b   1.000
_cell.length_c   1.000
_cell.angle_alpha   90.00
_cell.angle_beta   90.00
_cell.angle_gamma   90.00
#
_symmetry.space_group_name_H-M   'P 1'
#
loop_
_entity.id
_entity.type
_entity.pdbx_description
1 polymer ?
#
loop_
_entity_poly.entity_id
_entity_poly.type
_entity_poly.pdbx_seq_one_letter_code
_entity_poly.pdbx_strand_id
1 'polypeptide(L)'
;MTLGLSTIVGLLTMLATSAIAGGTAVAAAQSAGCAATARVDAEYAGGSIVTVTITNTAATSATRWTANVTLAGGQSVTSAWNAVIATTRTTSATYVTAVNEAYNGQLAPGASTTFGMQVTGTGPTPTANCTNDTITGEPSVTLTEADNGKTITVRVGQTLGLSLPAAYRPAAVSGPALVKALTRGGYPTDQPLFEVYRTGTVGSADVSTVTDYACLHTTPRCALPQKLWQVHVDVVGIGG
;
A
#
# COMPACT_ATOMS: atom_id res chain seq x y z
N MET A 1 51.55 28.60 -54.00
CA MET A 1 50.99 29.56 -53.03
C MET A 1 49.48 29.53 -53.26
N THR A 2 48.59 29.04 -52.40
CA THR A 2 48.56 28.79 -50.95
C THR A 2 47.56 27.64 -50.72
N LEU A 3 47.92 26.70 -49.84
CA LEU A 3 47.07 25.58 -49.38
C LEU A 3 46.07 26.10 -48.34
N GLY A 4 44.79 25.71 -48.48
CA GLY A 4 43.74 25.97 -47.49
C GLY A 4 43.32 24.68 -46.79
N LEU A 5 43.55 24.64 -45.47
CA LEU A 5 43.14 23.60 -44.53
C LEU A 5 41.60 23.61 -44.34
N SER A 6 40.99 22.43 -44.15
CA SER A 6 39.97 22.30 -43.11
C SER A 6 39.83 20.87 -42.60
N THR A 7 39.70 20.83 -41.28
CA THR A 7 39.96 19.75 -40.34
C THR A 7 38.91 18.65 -40.31
N ILE A 8 39.42 17.45 -40.02
CA ILE A 8 38.73 16.21 -39.67
C ILE A 8 37.91 16.41 -38.39
N VAL A 9 36.61 16.06 -38.42
CA VAL A 9 35.80 15.84 -37.20
C VAL A 9 35.82 14.35 -36.90
N GLY A 10 36.61 13.96 -35.90
CA GLY A 10 36.62 12.61 -35.36
C GLY A 10 35.39 12.36 -34.48
N LEU A 11 34.58 11.36 -34.86
CA LEU A 11 33.46 10.90 -34.06
C LEU A 11 33.99 9.92 -32.99
N LEU A 12 34.04 10.38 -31.73
CA LEU A 12 34.45 9.58 -30.57
C LEU A 12 33.22 8.83 -30.02
N THR A 13 33.16 7.51 -30.24
CA THR A 13 32.14 6.63 -29.65
C THR A 13 32.50 6.31 -28.18
N MET A 14 31.79 6.94 -27.24
CA MET A 14 31.85 6.54 -25.83
C MET A 14 31.02 5.27 -25.61
N LEU A 15 31.68 4.17 -25.23
CA LEU A 15 31.05 2.99 -24.66
C LEU A 15 30.68 3.28 -23.20
N ALA A 16 29.38 3.40 -22.90
CA ALA A 16 28.89 3.49 -21.53
C ALA A 16 28.53 2.07 -21.02
N THR A 17 29.46 1.44 -20.31
CA THR A 17 29.23 0.22 -19.53
C THR A 17 28.38 0.58 -18.31
N SER A 18 27.11 0.21 -18.30
CA SER A 18 26.25 0.37 -17.12
C SER A 18 26.49 -0.80 -16.16
N ALA A 19 27.14 -0.52 -15.03
CA ALA A 19 27.21 -1.43 -13.90
C ALA A 19 25.84 -1.47 -13.20
N ILE A 20 25.15 -2.61 -13.27
CA ILE A 20 24.01 -2.91 -12.41
C ILE A 20 24.54 -3.30 -11.03
N ALA A 21 24.49 -2.35 -10.09
CA ALA A 21 24.69 -2.61 -8.68
C ALA A 21 23.57 -3.54 -8.18
N GLY A 22 23.90 -4.81 -7.94
CA GLY A 22 23.05 -5.75 -7.23
C GLY A 22 22.97 -5.40 -5.75
N GLY A 23 22.12 -4.42 -5.42
CA GLY A 23 21.64 -4.22 -4.07
C GLY A 23 20.40 -5.09 -3.85
N THR A 24 20.47 -6.04 -2.92
CA THR A 24 19.27 -6.71 -2.39
C THR A 24 18.48 -5.68 -1.57
N ALA A 25 17.69 -4.86 -2.26
CA ALA A 25 16.57 -4.20 -1.61
C ALA A 25 15.60 -5.30 -1.18
N VAL A 26 15.70 -5.72 0.08
CA VAL A 26 14.56 -6.33 0.76
C VAL A 26 13.45 -5.30 0.64
N ALA A 27 12.46 -5.58 -0.21
CA ALA A 27 11.24 -4.79 -0.27
C ALA A 27 10.66 -4.79 1.15
N ALA A 28 10.83 -3.67 1.85
CA ALA A 28 10.18 -3.43 3.12
C ALA A 28 8.68 -3.66 2.89
N ALA A 29 8.03 -4.38 3.80
CA ALA A 29 6.59 -4.63 3.74
C ALA A 29 5.87 -3.30 3.52
N GLN A 30 5.37 -3.08 2.30
CA GLN A 30 4.72 -1.83 1.93
C GLN A 30 3.32 -1.79 2.53
N SER A 31 3.25 -1.33 3.77
CA SER A 31 2.08 -0.62 4.29
C SER A 31 2.50 0.32 5.41
N ALA A 32 2.86 1.56 5.08
CA ALA A 32 2.90 2.63 6.07
C ALA A 32 2.17 3.85 5.50
N GLY A 33 0.91 3.65 5.10
CA GLY A 33 0.02 4.73 4.66
C GLY A 33 -0.46 5.63 5.78
N CYS A 34 0.19 5.56 6.95
CA CYS A 34 -0.08 6.43 8.07
C CYS A 34 1.20 6.80 8.81
N ALA A 35 1.13 7.90 9.56
CA ALA A 35 2.11 8.32 10.54
C ALA A 35 1.49 8.30 11.94
N ALA A 36 2.26 7.87 12.94
CA ALA A 36 1.85 7.90 14.34
C ALA A 36 2.85 8.70 15.17
N THR A 37 2.35 9.56 16.05
CA THR A 37 3.17 10.30 17.02
C THR A 37 2.57 10.18 18.40
N ALA A 38 3.39 9.87 19.40
CA ALA A 38 2.98 9.84 20.79
C ALA A 38 3.51 11.09 21.50
N ARG A 39 2.70 11.63 22.42
CA ARG A 39 3.07 12.72 23.31
C ARG A 39 2.55 12.44 24.72
N VAL A 40 3.31 12.89 25.72
CA VAL A 40 2.85 12.89 27.10
C VAL A 40 2.10 14.19 27.35
N ASP A 41 0.80 14.11 27.63
CA ASP A 41 -0.04 15.28 27.89
C ASP A 41 0.01 15.72 29.36
N ALA A 42 0.18 14.77 30.27
CA ALA A 42 0.31 15.02 31.71
C ALA A 42 1.15 13.94 32.37
N GLU A 43 1.92 14.33 33.39
CA GLU A 43 2.66 13.42 34.26
C GLU A 43 2.26 13.66 35.71
N TYR A 44 2.19 12.58 36.50
CA TYR A 44 1.91 12.63 37.92
C TYR A 44 2.71 11.54 38.64
N ALA A 45 2.68 11.55 39.97
CA ALA A 45 3.41 10.57 40.76
C ALA A 45 3.01 9.13 40.37
N GLY A 46 3.95 8.40 39.76
CA GLY A 46 3.78 7.01 39.37
C GLY A 46 3.09 6.76 38.01
N GLY A 47 2.79 7.79 37.22
CA GLY A 47 2.17 7.59 35.91
C GLY A 47 2.08 8.83 35.01
N SER A 48 1.54 8.61 33.82
CA SER A 48 1.38 9.64 32.79
C SER A 48 0.14 9.39 31.93
N ILE A 49 -0.35 10.46 31.31
CA ILE A 49 -1.38 10.43 30.27
C ILE A 49 -0.68 10.62 28.93
N VAL A 50 -0.83 9.65 28.04
CA VAL A 50 -0.21 9.65 26.72
C VAL A 50 -1.31 9.76 25.67
N THR A 51 -1.17 10.70 24.74
CA THR A 51 -2.00 10.75 23.53
C THR A 51 -1.16 10.35 22.32
N VAL A 52 -1.75 9.50 21.47
CA VAL A 52 -1.18 9.11 20.19
C VAL A 52 -2.05 9.69 19.07
N THR A 53 -1.43 10.45 18.18
CA THR A 53 -2.06 10.97 16.96
C THR A 53 -1.75 10.03 15.81
N ILE A 54 -2.80 9.59 15.11
CA ILE A 54 -2.72 8.79 13.89
C ILE A 54 -3.13 9.68 12.72
N THR A 55 -2.25 9.83 11.74
CA THR A 55 -2.49 10.61 10.53
C THR A 55 -2.48 9.69 9.32
N ASN A 56 -3.50 9.76 8.49
CA ASN A 56 -3.48 9.11 7.18
C ASN A 56 -2.56 9.90 6.24
N THR A 57 -1.41 9.33 5.89
CA THR A 57 -0.43 9.95 4.98
C THR A 57 -0.62 9.52 3.53
N ALA A 58 -1.63 8.69 3.26
CA ALA A 58 -1.92 8.23 1.92
C ALA A 58 -2.81 9.20 1.12
N ALA A 59 -2.84 8.98 -0.20
CA ALA A 59 -3.69 9.71 -1.12
C ALA A 59 -5.15 9.22 -1.14
N THR A 60 -5.48 8.16 -0.41
CA THR A 60 -6.84 7.60 -0.32
C THR A 60 -7.33 7.56 1.12
N SER A 61 -8.65 7.55 1.33
CA SER A 61 -9.23 7.44 2.66
C SER A 61 -8.94 6.08 3.29
N ALA A 62 -8.50 6.08 4.54
CA ALA A 62 -8.40 4.90 5.39
C ALA A 62 -9.75 4.61 6.04
N THR A 63 -10.04 3.34 6.32
CA THR A 63 -11.15 2.91 7.19
C THR A 63 -10.68 2.14 8.42
N ARG A 64 -9.41 1.69 8.42
CA ARG A 64 -8.79 1.00 9.54
C ARG A 64 -7.38 1.49 9.75
N TRP A 65 -7.00 1.63 11.02
CA TRP A 65 -5.64 1.89 11.42
C TRP A 65 -5.25 1.01 12.59
N THR A 66 -3.97 0.63 12.61
CA THR A 66 -3.32 -0.11 13.68
C THR A 66 -2.08 0.66 14.09
N ALA A 67 -1.99 1.06 15.35
CA ALA A 67 -0.81 1.68 15.92
C ALA A 67 -0.05 0.69 16.80
N ASN A 68 1.28 0.66 16.67
CA ASN A 68 2.13 -0.04 17.63
C ASN A 68 2.89 1.00 18.43
N VAL A 69 2.67 1.00 19.75
CA VAL A 69 3.32 1.90 20.70
C VAL A 69 4.26 1.09 21.57
N THR A 70 5.48 1.58 21.74
CA THR A 70 6.49 0.95 22.60
C THR A 70 6.68 1.80 23.84
N LEU A 71 6.37 1.21 24.99
CA LEU A 71 6.66 1.77 26.31
C LEU A 71 7.97 1.14 26.84
N ALA A 72 8.73 1.91 27.63
CA ALA A 72 9.95 1.39 28.25
C ALA A 72 9.64 0.33 29.31
N GLY A 73 10.64 -0.50 29.62
CA GLY A 73 10.56 -1.48 30.70
C GLY A 73 10.15 -0.82 32.02
N GLY A 74 9.19 -1.43 32.71
CA GLY A 74 8.59 -0.87 33.92
C GLY A 74 7.28 -0.13 33.67
N GLN A 75 7.02 0.36 32.46
CA GLN A 75 5.76 1.02 32.12
C GLN A 75 4.64 0.02 31.73
N SER A 76 3.40 0.33 32.07
CA SER A 76 2.19 -0.45 31.71
C SER A 76 1.00 0.45 31.41
N VAL A 77 0.15 0.03 30.47
CA VAL A 77 -1.16 0.66 30.24
C VAL A 77 -2.13 0.21 31.35
N THR A 78 -2.88 1.15 31.90
CA THR A 78 -3.92 0.90 32.93
C THR A 78 -5.32 1.18 32.43
N SER A 79 -5.47 2.19 31.58
CA SER A 79 -6.72 2.50 30.89
C SER A 79 -6.40 3.06 29.50
N ALA A 80 -7.36 2.95 28.59
CA ALA A 80 -7.26 3.48 27.24
C ALA A 80 -8.64 3.91 26.75
N TRP A 81 -8.67 4.82 25.78
CA TRP A 81 -9.90 5.31 25.16
C TRP A 81 -9.67 5.61 23.68
N ASN A 82 -10.76 5.60 22.91
CA ASN A 82 -10.76 5.78 21.45
C ASN A 82 -9.91 4.74 20.68
N ALA A 83 -9.60 3.61 21.29
CA ALA A 83 -8.93 2.49 20.66
C ALA A 83 -9.18 1.19 21.44
N VAL A 84 -9.20 0.08 20.71
CA VAL A 84 -9.11 -1.26 21.31
C VAL A 84 -7.64 -1.65 21.41
N ILE A 85 -7.17 -1.97 22.62
CA ILE A 85 -5.75 -2.20 22.89
C ILE A 85 -5.49 -3.65 23.32
N ALA A 86 -4.42 -4.23 22.77
CA ALA A 86 -3.76 -5.43 23.26
C ALA A 86 -2.32 -5.11 23.67
N THR A 87 -1.82 -5.77 24.72
CA THR A 87 -0.46 -5.52 25.22
C THR A 87 0.34 -6.81 25.37
N THR A 88 1.61 -6.77 24.98
CA THR A 88 2.60 -7.82 25.23
C THR A 88 3.76 -7.23 25.99
N ARG A 89 4.16 -7.83 27.11
CA ARG A 89 5.21 -7.30 27.98
C ARG A 89 6.46 -8.18 27.99
N THR A 90 7.61 -7.52 27.99
CA THR A 90 8.93 -8.11 28.22
C THR A 90 9.58 -7.42 29.42
N THR A 91 10.75 -7.88 29.85
CA THR A 91 11.53 -7.21 30.89
C THR A 91 11.98 -5.80 30.49
N SER A 92 12.28 -5.59 29.21
CA SER A 92 12.85 -4.33 28.71
C SER A 92 11.82 -3.36 28.10
N ALA A 93 10.61 -3.83 27.77
CA ALA A 93 9.58 -3.02 27.10
C ALA A 93 8.17 -3.58 27.26
N THR A 94 7.16 -2.71 27.13
CA THR A 94 5.76 -3.09 26.92
C THR A 94 5.35 -2.65 25.51
N TYR A 95 4.94 -3.62 24.69
CA TYR A 95 4.41 -3.39 23.35
C TYR A 95 2.89 -3.29 23.42
N VAL A 96 2.36 -2.23 22.82
CA VAL A 96 0.94 -1.93 22.79
C VAL A 96 0.51 -1.94 21.32
N THR A 97 -0.46 -2.79 20.97
CA THR A 97 -1.14 -2.75 19.68
C THR A 97 -2.51 -2.13 19.88
N ALA A 98 -2.75 -0.99 19.26
CA ALA A 98 -4.01 -0.26 19.32
C ALA A 98 -4.67 -0.27 17.94
N VAL A 99 -5.95 -0.63 17.86
CA VAL A 99 -6.74 -0.54 16.63
C VAL A 99 -7.90 0.43 16.81
N ASN A 100 -8.37 0.98 15.70
CA ASN A 100 -9.47 1.92 15.69
C ASN A 100 -10.77 1.34 16.27
N GLU A 101 -11.54 2.20 16.93
CA GLU A 101 -12.95 1.95 17.21
C GLU A 101 -13.78 2.09 15.93
N ALA A 102 -15.02 1.61 15.97
CA ALA A 102 -15.92 1.66 14.81
C ALA A 102 -16.16 3.09 14.28
N TYR A 103 -16.10 4.10 15.15
CA TYR A 103 -16.44 5.49 14.80
C TYR A 103 -15.23 6.36 14.39
N ASN A 104 -13.99 5.89 14.58
CA ASN A 104 -12.79 6.70 14.35
C ASN A 104 -11.76 6.06 13.41
N GLY A 105 -12.16 5.01 12.69
CA GLY A 105 -11.33 4.39 11.66
C GLY A 105 -11.27 5.17 10.34
N GLN A 106 -12.32 5.91 10.01
CA GLN A 106 -12.43 6.62 8.73
C GLN A 106 -11.59 7.91 8.74
N LEU A 107 -10.50 7.92 7.97
CA LEU A 107 -9.60 9.07 7.83
C LEU A 107 -9.42 9.42 6.36
N ALA A 108 -9.88 10.60 5.94
CA ALA A 108 -9.55 11.15 4.62
C ALA A 108 -8.02 11.33 4.46
N PRO A 109 -7.51 11.50 3.23
CA PRO A 109 -6.11 11.87 3.00
C PRO A 109 -5.69 13.07 3.83
N GLY A 110 -4.60 12.96 4.59
CA GLY A 110 -4.08 14.00 5.49
C GLY A 110 -4.88 14.21 6.78
N ALA A 111 -6.01 13.53 6.97
CA ALA A 111 -6.80 13.63 8.20
C ALA A 111 -6.15 12.83 9.34
N SER A 112 -6.43 13.27 10.57
CA SER A 112 -5.91 12.64 11.78
C SER A 112 -7.01 12.30 12.77
N THR A 113 -6.75 11.29 13.59
CA THR A 113 -7.50 10.99 14.81
C THR A 113 -6.54 10.81 15.97
N THR A 114 -7.06 10.75 17.19
CA THR A 114 -6.29 10.51 18.40
C THR A 114 -6.90 9.40 19.24
N PHE A 115 -6.03 8.63 19.87
CA PHE A 115 -6.39 7.79 21.01
C PHE A 115 -5.47 8.10 22.18
N GLY A 116 -5.90 7.72 23.38
CA GLY A 116 -5.13 7.98 24.59
C GLY A 116 -5.03 6.78 25.50
N MET A 117 -4.01 6.82 26.35
CA MET A 117 -3.69 5.78 27.31
C MET A 117 -3.23 6.41 28.62
N GLN A 118 -3.67 5.84 29.72
CA GLN A 118 -3.08 6.07 31.03
C GLN A 118 -1.99 5.03 31.28
N VAL A 119 -0.78 5.50 31.53
CA VAL A 119 0.41 4.66 31.72
C VAL A 119 0.88 4.77 33.16
N THR A 120 1.19 3.65 33.80
CA THR A 120 1.90 3.61 35.09
C THR A 120 3.39 3.40 34.87
N GLY A 121 4.21 3.87 35.79
CA GLY A 121 5.67 3.72 35.76
C GLY A 121 6.36 4.93 35.12
N THR A 122 7.60 5.18 35.52
CA THR A 122 8.43 6.27 34.99
C THR A 122 9.21 5.78 33.79
N GLY A 123 9.28 6.59 32.73
CA GLY A 123 10.03 6.27 31.52
C GLY A 123 9.98 7.41 30.52
N PRO A 124 10.74 7.30 29.42
CA PRO A 124 10.69 8.28 28.34
C PRO A 124 9.32 8.33 27.68
N THR A 125 9.10 9.35 26.84
CA THR A 125 7.92 9.42 25.97
C THR A 125 7.90 8.17 25.07
N PRO A 126 6.75 7.51 24.92
CA PRO A 126 6.63 6.34 24.06
C PRO A 126 6.96 6.64 22.60
N THR A 127 7.44 5.63 21.88
CA THR A 127 7.54 5.70 20.41
C THR A 127 6.30 5.04 19.79
N ALA A 128 5.83 5.57 18.67
CA ALA A 128 4.68 5.03 17.97
C ALA A 128 4.98 4.87 16.48
N ASN A 129 4.48 3.80 15.89
CA ASN A 129 4.33 3.64 14.45
C ASN A 129 2.89 3.20 14.15
N CYS A 130 2.50 3.20 12.88
CA CYS A 130 1.22 2.66 12.51
C CYS A 130 1.24 2.06 11.10
N THR A 131 0.21 1.28 10.82
CA THR A 131 -0.22 0.90 9.49
C THR A 131 -1.70 1.25 9.33
N ASN A 132 -2.14 1.43 8.08
CA ASN A 132 -3.56 1.55 7.78
C ASN A 132 -3.92 0.73 6.54
N ASP A 133 -5.21 0.69 6.23
CA ASP A 133 -5.78 0.01 5.08
C ASP A 133 -5.71 0.84 3.78
N THR A 134 -4.86 1.87 3.72
CA THR A 134 -4.54 2.59 2.47
C THR A 134 -3.28 2.04 1.82
N ILE A 135 -3.27 1.97 0.48
CA ILE A 135 -2.11 1.48 -0.27
C ILE A 135 -1.28 2.70 -0.63
N THR A 136 -0.11 2.83 -0.02
CA THR A 136 0.88 3.86 -0.37
C THR A 136 2.05 3.22 -1.09
N GLY A 137 2.13 3.44 -2.40
CA GLY A 137 3.26 3.02 -3.22
C GLY A 137 2.85 2.39 -4.55
N GLU A 138 3.81 2.32 -5.46
CA GLU A 138 3.70 1.48 -6.65
C GLU A 138 3.38 0.03 -6.23
N PRO A 139 2.52 -0.66 -6.99
CA PRO A 139 2.22 -2.06 -6.72
C PRO A 139 3.49 -2.90 -6.66
N SER A 140 3.50 -3.90 -5.77
CA SER A 140 4.63 -4.84 -5.66
C SER A 140 4.79 -5.68 -6.94
N VAL A 141 3.67 -5.97 -7.59
CA VAL A 141 3.56 -6.63 -8.89
C VAL A 141 2.53 -5.88 -9.72
N THR A 142 2.82 -5.56 -10.98
CA THR A 142 1.87 -4.89 -11.88
C THR A 142 1.52 -5.80 -13.04
N LEU A 143 0.23 -6.05 -13.22
CA LEU A 143 -0.35 -6.81 -14.31
C LEU A 143 -0.69 -5.90 -15.49
N THR A 144 -0.47 -6.42 -16.68
CA THR A 144 -0.71 -5.73 -17.95
C THR A 144 -1.50 -6.62 -18.90
N GLU A 145 -1.85 -6.11 -20.09
CA GLU A 145 -2.46 -6.93 -21.14
C GLU A 145 -1.62 -8.17 -21.47
N ALA A 146 -0.29 -8.09 -21.37
CA ALA A 146 0.62 -9.19 -21.66
C ALA A 146 0.52 -10.36 -20.66
N ASP A 147 -0.18 -10.17 -19.55
CA ASP A 147 -0.37 -11.19 -18.52
C ASP A 147 -1.65 -12.01 -18.70
N ASN A 148 -2.43 -11.74 -19.76
CA ASN A 148 -3.65 -12.48 -20.04
C ASN A 148 -3.42 -14.00 -20.09
N GLY A 149 -4.23 -14.75 -19.36
CA GLY A 149 -4.18 -16.20 -19.23
C GLY A 149 -3.07 -16.74 -18.34
N LYS A 150 -2.27 -15.88 -17.70
CA LYS A 150 -1.19 -16.33 -16.79
C LYS A 150 -1.70 -16.62 -15.39
N THR A 151 -0.92 -17.45 -14.69
CA THR A 151 -0.96 -17.59 -13.25
C THR A 151 0.13 -16.72 -12.61
N ILE A 152 -0.25 -15.90 -11.64
CA ILE A 152 0.61 -14.95 -10.96
C ILE A 152 0.74 -15.37 -9.50
N THR A 153 1.97 -15.58 -9.03
CA THR A 153 2.23 -15.86 -7.61
C THR A 153 2.67 -14.59 -6.91
N VAL A 154 1.97 -14.24 -5.83
CA VAL A 154 2.28 -13.12 -4.94
C VAL A 154 2.33 -13.60 -3.49
N ARG A 155 2.99 -12.85 -2.61
CA ARG A 155 3.04 -13.17 -1.17
C ARG A 155 2.03 -12.37 -0.38
N VAL A 156 1.60 -12.90 0.76
CA VAL A 156 0.81 -12.13 1.74
C VAL A 156 1.56 -10.85 2.13
N GLY A 157 0.86 -9.72 2.12
CA GLY A 157 1.42 -8.39 2.41
C GLY A 157 1.97 -7.65 1.19
N GLN A 158 2.04 -8.28 0.01
CA GLN A 158 2.28 -7.58 -1.25
C GLN A 158 1.02 -6.87 -1.75
N THR A 159 1.22 -6.01 -2.74
CA THR A 159 0.15 -5.34 -3.48
C THR A 159 0.23 -5.74 -4.94
N LEU A 160 -0.91 -6.03 -5.55
CA LEU A 160 -1.04 -6.38 -6.96
C LEU A 160 -1.74 -5.24 -7.69
N GLY A 161 -1.09 -4.66 -8.68
CA GLY A 161 -1.63 -3.63 -9.54
C GLY A 161 -2.14 -4.22 -10.84
N LEU A 162 -3.15 -3.60 -11.43
CA LEU A 162 -3.64 -3.89 -12.78
C LEU A 162 -3.60 -2.61 -13.58
N SER A 163 -2.92 -2.63 -14.73
CA SER A 163 -2.85 -1.51 -15.68
C SER A 163 -3.24 -2.01 -17.07
N LEU A 164 -4.44 -1.66 -17.52
CA LEU A 164 -4.98 -2.06 -18.82
C LEU A 164 -5.43 -0.83 -19.63
N PRO A 165 -5.52 -0.92 -20.96
CA PRO A 165 -6.06 0.16 -21.79
C PRO A 165 -7.49 0.57 -21.39
N ALA A 166 -7.85 1.81 -21.75
CA ALA A 166 -9.12 2.43 -21.39
C ALA A 166 -10.37 1.68 -21.85
N ALA A 167 -10.26 0.78 -22.83
CA ALA A 167 -11.38 -0.02 -23.31
C ALA A 167 -11.85 -1.08 -22.31
N TYR A 168 -11.02 -1.47 -21.34
CA TYR A 168 -11.40 -2.46 -20.33
C TYR A 168 -12.30 -1.85 -19.25
N ARG A 169 -13.32 -2.61 -18.84
CA ARG A 169 -14.16 -2.26 -17.68
C ARG A 169 -13.42 -2.59 -16.37
N PRO A 170 -13.80 -2.00 -15.22
CA PRO A 170 -13.30 -2.42 -13.92
C PRO A 170 -13.38 -3.95 -13.74
N ALA A 171 -12.29 -4.58 -13.26
CA ALA A 171 -12.21 -6.03 -13.24
C ALA A 171 -13.04 -6.64 -12.11
N ALA A 172 -13.61 -7.82 -12.35
CA ALA A 172 -14.20 -8.65 -11.31
C ALA A 172 -13.12 -9.51 -10.64
N VAL A 173 -13.26 -9.72 -9.33
CA VAL A 173 -12.43 -10.66 -8.56
C VAL A 173 -13.30 -11.76 -8.00
N SER A 174 -12.91 -13.01 -8.23
CA SER A 174 -13.50 -14.17 -7.56
C SER A 174 -12.49 -14.83 -6.64
N GLY A 175 -12.91 -15.11 -5.41
CA GLY A 175 -12.05 -15.71 -4.38
C GLY A 175 -11.65 -14.73 -3.27
N PRO A 176 -11.26 -15.24 -2.09
CA PRO A 176 -11.02 -14.40 -0.91
C PRO A 176 -9.59 -13.82 -0.85
N ALA A 177 -8.67 -14.31 -1.67
CA ALA A 177 -7.23 -14.02 -1.54
C ALA A 177 -6.86 -12.57 -1.91
N LEU A 178 -7.69 -11.91 -2.73
CA LEU A 178 -7.51 -10.54 -3.16
C LEU A 178 -8.66 -9.66 -2.69
N VAL A 179 -8.32 -8.52 -2.10
CA VAL A 179 -9.29 -7.46 -1.79
C VAL A 179 -8.97 -6.24 -2.64
N LYS A 180 -9.93 -5.81 -3.45
CA LYS A 180 -9.80 -4.59 -4.25
C LYS A 180 -9.74 -3.37 -3.34
N ALA A 181 -8.67 -2.59 -3.47
CA ALA A 181 -8.42 -1.41 -2.65
C ALA A 181 -8.62 -0.10 -3.41
N LEU A 182 -8.39 -0.10 -4.72
CA LEU A 182 -8.54 1.08 -5.58
C LEU A 182 -8.97 0.65 -6.98
N THR A 183 -9.83 1.48 -7.60
CA THR A 183 -10.10 1.46 -9.04
C THR A 183 -10.10 2.90 -9.56
N ARG A 184 -9.48 3.11 -10.73
CA ARG A 184 -9.48 4.36 -11.47
C ARG A 184 -9.53 4.06 -12.97
N GLY A 185 -10.21 4.91 -13.74
CA GLY A 185 -10.23 4.81 -15.19
C GLY A 185 -11.03 3.62 -15.71
N GLY A 186 -10.65 3.14 -16.90
CA GLY A 186 -11.38 2.11 -17.64
C GLY A 186 -12.59 2.66 -18.36
N TYR A 187 -13.28 1.82 -19.12
CA TYR A 187 -14.44 2.25 -19.90
C TYR A 187 -15.58 2.68 -18.95
N PRO A 188 -16.25 3.83 -19.19
CA PRO A 188 -16.20 4.70 -20.37
C PRO A 188 -15.35 5.97 -20.23
N THR A 189 -14.36 6.00 -19.34
CA THR A 189 -13.68 7.24 -18.91
C THR A 189 -12.59 7.74 -19.87
N ASP A 190 -12.29 7.00 -20.95
CA ASP A 190 -11.14 7.21 -21.85
C ASP A 190 -9.75 7.24 -21.17
N GLN A 191 -9.68 6.94 -19.87
CA GLN A 191 -8.44 6.77 -19.12
C GLN A 191 -8.09 5.29 -18.99
N PRO A 192 -6.79 4.91 -19.01
CA PRO A 192 -6.37 3.54 -18.71
C PRO A 192 -7.00 3.03 -17.41
N LEU A 193 -7.40 1.77 -17.41
CA LEU A 193 -7.87 1.11 -16.19
C LEU A 193 -6.67 0.87 -15.28
N PHE A 194 -6.72 1.45 -14.09
CA PHE A 194 -5.76 1.21 -13.02
C PHE A 194 -6.47 0.71 -11.78
N GLU A 195 -6.10 -0.48 -11.29
CA GLU A 195 -6.64 -1.05 -10.05
C GLU A 195 -5.53 -1.56 -9.15
N VAL A 196 -5.79 -1.62 -7.86
CA VAL A 196 -4.85 -2.18 -6.89
C VAL A 196 -5.57 -3.12 -5.92
N TYR A 197 -4.94 -4.25 -5.64
CA TYR A 197 -5.43 -5.33 -4.81
C TYR A 197 -4.46 -5.60 -3.65
N ARG A 198 -5.02 -5.91 -2.48
CA ARG A 198 -4.28 -6.38 -1.30
C ARG A 198 -4.28 -7.90 -1.24
N THR A 199 -3.15 -8.49 -0.86
CA THR A 199 -3.00 -9.93 -0.63
C THR A 199 -3.03 -10.23 0.88
N GLY A 200 -4.24 -10.31 1.45
CA GLY A 200 -4.43 -10.41 2.91
C GLY A 200 -4.36 -11.82 3.49
N THR A 201 -4.69 -12.83 2.70
CA THR A 201 -4.78 -14.23 3.14
C THR A 201 -4.21 -15.16 2.07
N VAL A 202 -3.58 -16.26 2.50
CA VAL A 202 -3.15 -17.33 1.60
C VAL A 202 -4.36 -17.95 0.90
N GLY A 203 -4.21 -18.29 -0.38
CA GLY A 203 -5.26 -18.87 -1.21
C GLY A 203 -5.19 -18.34 -2.64
N SER A 204 -6.22 -18.60 -3.43
CA SER A 204 -6.25 -18.18 -4.83
C SER A 204 -7.43 -17.25 -5.11
N ALA A 205 -7.26 -16.41 -6.15
CA ALA A 205 -8.31 -15.58 -6.69
C ALA A 205 -8.12 -15.41 -8.21
N ASP A 206 -9.22 -15.27 -8.95
CA ASP A 206 -9.17 -14.89 -10.36
C ASP A 206 -9.55 -13.42 -10.52
N VAL A 207 -8.80 -12.71 -11.36
CA VAL A 207 -9.11 -11.33 -11.76
C VAL A 207 -9.47 -11.37 -13.24
N SER A 208 -10.66 -10.87 -13.60
CA SER A 208 -11.16 -10.92 -14.98
C SER A 208 -11.85 -9.63 -15.40
N THR A 209 -11.69 -9.25 -16.67
CA THR A 209 -12.39 -8.12 -17.28
C THR A 209 -12.56 -8.34 -18.78
N VAL A 210 -13.42 -7.54 -19.40
CA VAL A 210 -13.70 -7.57 -20.84
C VAL A 210 -13.63 -6.14 -21.40
N THR A 211 -13.20 -6.01 -22.65
CA THR A 211 -13.30 -4.72 -23.33
C THR A 211 -14.74 -4.37 -23.65
N ASP A 212 -15.06 -3.09 -23.54
CA ASP A 212 -16.31 -2.52 -23.98
C ASP A 212 -16.04 -1.24 -24.74
N TYR A 213 -16.06 -1.33 -26.07
CA TYR A 213 -15.76 -0.19 -26.92
C TYR A 213 -17.01 0.69 -27.08
N ALA A 214 -16.83 2.02 -27.09
CA ALA A 214 -17.93 2.97 -27.27
C ALA A 214 -18.81 2.67 -28.50
N CYS A 215 -18.22 2.20 -29.60
CA CYS A 215 -18.95 1.85 -30.83
C CYS A 215 -19.86 0.61 -30.72
N LEU A 216 -19.76 -0.18 -29.65
CA LEU A 216 -20.72 -1.26 -29.37
C LEU A 216 -22.08 -0.71 -28.91
N HIS A 217 -22.12 0.57 -28.52
CA HIS A 217 -23.31 1.27 -28.03
C HIS A 217 -23.91 2.23 -29.07
N THR A 218 -23.41 2.24 -30.31
CA THR A 218 -23.96 3.04 -31.41
C THR A 218 -24.98 2.25 -32.24
N THR A 219 -25.75 2.95 -33.08
CA THR A 219 -26.62 2.33 -34.09
C THR A 219 -26.24 2.86 -35.49
N PRO A 220 -25.74 2.00 -36.40
CA PRO A 220 -25.43 0.58 -36.22
C PRO A 220 -24.24 0.36 -35.28
N ARG A 221 -24.16 -0.83 -34.69
CA ARG A 221 -23.03 -1.24 -33.84
C ARG A 221 -21.82 -1.57 -34.71
N CYS A 222 -20.62 -1.31 -34.19
CA CYS A 222 -19.39 -1.80 -34.81
C CYS A 222 -19.23 -3.32 -34.64
N ALA A 223 -18.43 -3.94 -35.51
CA ALA A 223 -18.10 -5.38 -35.45
C ALA A 223 -16.79 -5.66 -34.70
N LEU A 224 -16.42 -4.82 -33.73
CA LEU A 224 -15.22 -5.05 -32.92
C LEU A 224 -15.47 -6.17 -31.90
N PRO A 225 -14.68 -7.25 -31.90
CA PRO A 225 -14.84 -8.31 -30.92
C PRO A 225 -14.43 -7.81 -29.53
N GLN A 226 -15.21 -8.18 -28.52
CA GLN A 226 -14.84 -7.99 -27.13
C GLN A 226 -13.67 -8.91 -26.77
N LYS A 227 -12.66 -8.38 -26.09
CA LYS A 227 -11.48 -9.13 -25.65
C LYS A 227 -11.63 -9.44 -24.18
N LEU A 228 -11.68 -10.74 -23.85
CA LEU A 228 -11.58 -11.20 -22.48
C LEU A 228 -10.12 -11.13 -22.02
N TRP A 229 -9.93 -10.59 -20.82
CA TRP A 229 -8.66 -10.63 -20.09
C TRP A 229 -8.90 -11.30 -18.74
N GLN A 230 -8.06 -12.26 -18.37
CA GLN A 230 -8.14 -12.93 -17.08
C GLN A 230 -6.76 -13.38 -16.60
N VAL A 231 -6.54 -13.37 -15.29
CA VAL A 231 -5.41 -14.02 -14.63
C VAL A 231 -5.89 -14.86 -13.46
N HIS A 232 -5.14 -15.92 -13.19
CA HIS A 232 -5.23 -16.64 -11.92
C HIS A 232 -4.16 -16.09 -10.97
N VAL A 233 -4.48 -15.87 -9.70
CA VAL A 233 -3.54 -15.32 -8.71
C VAL A 233 -3.46 -16.26 -7.52
N ASP A 234 -2.26 -16.75 -7.24
CA ASP A 234 -1.95 -17.54 -6.05
C ASP A 234 -1.23 -16.65 -5.02
N VAL A 235 -1.86 -16.48 -3.86
CA VAL A 235 -1.29 -15.79 -2.71
C VAL A 235 -0.67 -16.82 -1.76
N VAL A 236 0.65 -16.75 -1.60
CA VAL A 236 1.42 -17.67 -0.73
C VAL A 236 1.91 -16.97 0.54
N GLY A 237 2.26 -17.76 1.55
CA GLY A 237 2.77 -17.24 2.84
C GLY A 237 4.12 -16.53 2.74
N ILE A 238 4.50 -15.84 3.82
CA ILE A 238 5.76 -15.09 3.94
C ILE A 238 6.95 -16.03 4.28
N GLY A 239 6.73 -17.34 4.37
CA GLY A 239 7.77 -18.35 4.61
C GLY A 239 7.41 -19.67 3.92
N GLY A 240 8.36 -20.21 3.18
CA GLY A 240 8.24 -21.36 2.29
C GLY A 240 9.11 -21.17 1.07
#